data_AF-A0A1C7MVT0-F1
#
_entry.id   AF-A0A1C7MVT0-F1
#
_cell.length_a   1.000
_cell.length_b   1.000
_cell.length_c   1.000
_cell.angle_alpha   90.00
_cell.angle_beta   90.00
_cell.angle_gamma   90.00
#
_symmetry.space_group_name_H-M   'P 1'
#
loop_
_entity.id
_entity.type
_entity.pdbx_description
1 polymer ?
#
loop_
_entity_poly.entity_id
_entity_poly.type
_entity_poly.pdbx_seq_one_letter_code
_entity_poly.pdbx_strand_id
1 'polypeptide(L)'
;TCPHIEPYNEIICDIKRILYKSDTIDQCDQCHQQPAQYLDMHMDQHTTVCLDCLQQSSHYPIQLDLKTGDLYCFECSPSPYKLENEWTHRLRQEDSVDDLDRRRKAEQHLYIQELRREEMELKHYLVEKQWGRTWMLFRTREGSPLPTRITNNKLARSNGTLDPNIRLPMDKYRPSPETHGDIVSEKLWTYLVKAYGVQGKAYSEDDIEAPEYARLRVYVDDFKKSIHLYP
;
A
#
# COMPACT_ATOMS: atom_id res chain seq x y z
N THR A 1 -23.10 -15.30 -14.02
CA THR A 1 -21.95 -14.95 -13.16
C THR A 1 -21.00 -14.11 -13.98
N CYS A 2 -20.47 -13.00 -13.47
CA CYS A 2 -19.55 -12.14 -14.22
C CYS A 2 -18.20 -12.88 -14.45
N PRO A 3 -17.72 -13.01 -15.70
CA PRO A 3 -16.47 -13.73 -16.00
C PRO A 3 -15.21 -13.00 -15.53
N HIS A 4 -15.31 -11.70 -15.27
CA HIS A 4 -14.21 -10.86 -14.80
C HIS A 4 -14.01 -10.92 -13.28
N ILE A 5 -14.88 -11.62 -12.55
CA ILE A 5 -14.66 -11.86 -11.12
C ILE A 5 -13.58 -12.94 -10.99
N GLU A 6 -12.42 -12.55 -10.50
CA GLU A 6 -11.41 -13.49 -10.04
C GLU A 6 -11.85 -14.20 -8.75
N PRO A 7 -11.37 -15.44 -8.51
CA PRO A 7 -11.56 -16.08 -7.22
C PRO A 7 -10.73 -15.34 -6.17
N TYR A 8 -11.34 -14.33 -5.53
CA TYR A 8 -10.72 -13.65 -4.41
C TYR A 8 -10.45 -14.67 -3.31
N ASN A 9 -9.21 -14.71 -2.83
CA ASN A 9 -8.94 -15.41 -1.58
C ASN A 9 -9.34 -14.50 -0.40
N GLU A 10 -9.45 -15.09 0.79
CA GLU A 10 -9.88 -14.34 1.98
C GLU A 10 -8.94 -13.18 2.32
N ILE A 11 -7.63 -13.35 2.05
CA ILE A 11 -6.61 -12.34 2.29
C ILE A 11 -6.86 -11.09 1.45
N ILE A 12 -7.12 -11.24 0.14
CA ILE A 12 -7.39 -10.10 -0.73
C ILE A 12 -8.67 -9.39 -0.28
N CYS A 13 -9.72 -10.14 0.08
CA CYS A 13 -10.94 -9.54 0.61
C CYS A 13 -10.68 -8.73 1.89
N ASP A 14 -9.88 -9.25 2.83
CA ASP A 14 -9.54 -8.54 4.06
C ASP A 14 -8.70 -7.28 3.77
N ILE A 15 -7.72 -7.35 2.86
CA ILE A 15 -6.95 -6.18 2.39
C ILE A 15 -7.88 -5.11 1.81
N LYS A 16 -8.78 -5.48 0.89
CA LYS A 16 -9.72 -4.52 0.28
C LYS A 16 -10.70 -3.96 1.30
N ARG A 17 -11.14 -4.75 2.28
CA ARG A 17 -11.99 -4.27 3.38
C ARG A 17 -11.28 -3.22 4.23
N ILE A 18 -10.00 -3.43 4.54
CA ILE A 18 -9.19 -2.45 5.31
C ILE A 18 -9.13 -1.13 4.55
N LEU A 19 -8.88 -1.17 3.24
CA LEU A 19 -8.82 0.04 2.42
C LEU A 19 -10.19 0.71 2.30
N TYR A 20 -11.24 -0.06 2.01
CA TYR A 20 -12.62 0.44 1.90
C TYR A 20 -13.09 1.17 3.15
N LYS A 21 -12.75 0.66 4.34
CA LYS A 21 -13.12 1.27 5.63
C LYS A 21 -12.16 2.37 6.09
N SER A 22 -11.15 2.71 5.30
CA SER A 22 -10.17 3.70 5.71
C SER A 22 -10.67 5.12 5.47
N ASP A 23 -10.57 5.96 6.51
CA ASP A 23 -10.86 7.38 6.45
C ASP A 23 -9.74 8.21 5.78
N THR A 24 -8.74 7.58 5.15
CA THR A 24 -7.59 8.28 4.55
C THR A 24 -7.67 8.40 3.03
N ILE A 25 -8.71 7.83 2.42
CA ILE A 25 -8.90 7.83 0.97
C ILE A 25 -9.75 9.04 0.58
N ASP A 26 -9.08 10.09 0.10
CA ASP A 26 -9.74 11.38 -0.18
C ASP A 26 -9.80 11.71 -1.68
N GLN A 27 -8.73 11.42 -2.43
CA GLN A 27 -8.55 11.87 -3.82
C GLN A 27 -8.28 10.72 -4.79
N CYS A 28 -8.67 10.92 -6.05
CA CYS A 28 -8.36 10.02 -7.15
C CYS A 28 -6.85 9.93 -7.36
N ASP A 29 -6.31 8.71 -7.38
CA ASP A 29 -4.88 8.43 -7.56
C ASP A 29 -4.36 8.80 -8.96
N GLN A 30 -5.25 9.00 -9.94
CA GLN A 30 -4.86 9.33 -11.31
C GLN A 30 -4.85 10.83 -11.59
N CYS A 31 -5.93 11.53 -11.24
CA CYS A 31 -6.03 12.96 -11.56
C CYS A 31 -5.68 13.88 -10.39
N HIS A 32 -5.70 13.37 -9.15
CA HIS A 32 -5.49 14.15 -7.91
C HIS A 32 -6.39 15.40 -7.76
N GLN A 33 -7.48 15.48 -8.53
CA GLN A 33 -8.40 16.63 -8.57
C GLN A 33 -9.78 16.28 -8.06
N GLN A 34 -10.27 15.08 -8.40
CA GLN A 34 -11.61 14.61 -8.03
C GLN A 34 -11.54 13.66 -6.84
N PRO A 35 -12.61 13.55 -6.04
CA PRO A 35 -12.68 12.56 -4.98
C PRO A 35 -12.62 11.14 -5.54
N ALA A 36 -11.93 10.25 -4.83
CA ALA A 36 -11.96 8.82 -5.12
C ALA A 36 -13.38 8.28 -4.92
N GLN A 37 -13.85 7.45 -5.87
CA GLN A 37 -15.19 6.84 -5.82
C GLN A 37 -15.14 5.32 -5.86
N TYR A 38 -14.15 4.78 -6.55
CA TYR A 38 -14.00 3.35 -6.76
C TYR A 38 -12.62 2.88 -6.29
N LEU A 39 -12.58 1.71 -5.65
CA LEU A 39 -11.37 0.96 -5.35
C LEU A 39 -11.24 -0.20 -6.34
N ASP A 40 -10.11 -0.27 -7.03
CA ASP A 40 -9.79 -1.38 -7.92
C ASP A 40 -9.80 -2.70 -7.13
N MET A 41 -10.41 -3.76 -7.66
CA MET A 41 -10.51 -5.06 -6.97
C MET A 41 -9.48 -6.10 -7.43
N HIS A 42 -8.58 -5.78 -8.37
CA HIS A 42 -7.47 -6.66 -8.73
C HIS A 42 -6.59 -6.97 -7.52
N MET A 43 -6.06 -8.19 -7.44
CA MET A 43 -5.31 -8.65 -6.26
C MET A 43 -4.07 -7.80 -5.91
N ASP A 44 -3.45 -7.21 -6.92
CA ASP A 44 -2.16 -6.52 -6.79
C ASP A 44 -2.23 -5.00 -6.89
N GLN A 45 -3.44 -4.45 -7.06
CA GLN A 45 -3.65 -3.02 -7.23
C GLN A 45 -4.43 -2.48 -6.05
N HIS A 46 -4.04 -1.32 -5.53
CA HIS A 46 -4.76 -0.66 -4.44
C HIS A 46 -5.24 0.73 -4.85
N THR A 47 -5.31 0.96 -6.16
CA THR A 47 -5.64 2.23 -6.78
C THR A 47 -7.10 2.58 -6.52
N THR A 48 -7.33 3.84 -6.15
CA THR A 48 -8.66 4.41 -6.04
C THR A 48 -8.85 5.52 -7.04
N VAL A 49 -9.93 5.47 -7.81
CA VAL A 49 -10.17 6.36 -8.95
C VAL A 49 -11.53 7.03 -8.87
N CYS A 50 -11.66 8.20 -9.50
CA CYS A 50 -12.96 8.79 -9.77
C CYS A 50 -13.60 8.15 -11.01
N LEU A 51 -14.91 8.35 -11.19
CA LEU A 51 -15.65 7.80 -12.33
C LEU A 51 -15.07 8.26 -13.68
N ASP A 52 -14.70 9.52 -13.81
CA ASP A 52 -14.17 10.07 -15.07
C ASP A 52 -12.88 9.37 -15.50
N CYS A 53 -11.95 9.20 -14.55
CA CYS A 53 -10.70 8.48 -14.78
C CYS A 53 -10.94 7.01 -15.11
N LEU A 54 -11.93 6.39 -14.47
CA LEU A 54 -12.33 5.00 -14.71
C LEU A 54 -12.84 4.78 -16.14
N GLN A 55 -13.52 5.77 -16.72
CA GLN A 55 -14.06 5.70 -18.09
C GLN A 55 -13.02 5.99 -19.18
N GLN A 56 -11.93 6.69 -18.84
CA GLN A 56 -10.95 7.18 -19.81
C GLN A 56 -9.72 6.28 -19.97
N SER A 57 -9.42 5.45 -18.97
CA SER A 57 -8.23 4.58 -18.98
C SER A 57 -8.63 3.11 -18.93
N SER A 58 -7.69 2.24 -19.31
CA SER A 58 -7.84 0.80 -19.07
C SER A 58 -7.65 0.54 -17.58
N HIS A 59 -8.61 -0.12 -16.95
CA HIS A 59 -8.60 -0.47 -15.53
C HIS A 59 -9.02 -1.92 -15.36
N TYR A 60 -8.81 -2.46 -14.16
CA TYR A 60 -9.40 -3.75 -13.87
C TYR A 60 -10.94 -3.67 -13.93
N PRO A 61 -11.63 -4.68 -14.48
CA PRO A 61 -13.07 -4.53 -14.74
C PRO A 61 -13.90 -4.43 -13.47
N ILE A 62 -13.45 -5.03 -12.37
CA ILE A 62 -14.19 -5.08 -11.11
C ILE A 62 -13.74 -3.97 -10.18
N GLN A 63 -14.71 -3.19 -9.73
CA GLN A 63 -14.50 -2.00 -8.91
C GLN A 63 -15.44 -2.03 -7.71
N LEU A 64 -14.93 -1.66 -6.54
CA LEU A 64 -15.70 -1.49 -5.32
C LEU A 64 -16.07 -0.02 -5.14
N ASP A 65 -17.36 0.27 -5.07
CA ASP A 65 -17.86 1.60 -4.74
C ASP A 65 -17.56 1.92 -3.26
N LEU A 66 -16.77 2.97 -3.03
CA LEU A 66 -16.33 3.38 -1.70
C LEU A 66 -17.46 3.95 -0.83
N LYS A 67 -18.57 4.38 -1.43
CA LYS A 67 -19.72 4.92 -0.71
C LYS A 67 -20.70 3.85 -0.28
N THR A 68 -20.95 2.88 -1.15
CA THR A 68 -21.99 1.86 -0.92
C THR A 68 -21.40 0.52 -0.49
N GLY A 69 -20.15 0.24 -0.81
CA GLY A 69 -19.55 -1.09 -0.69
C GLY A 69 -20.11 -2.10 -1.70
N ASP A 70 -20.81 -1.66 -2.74
CA ASP A 70 -21.24 -2.53 -3.85
C ASP A 70 -20.09 -2.78 -4.84
N LEU A 71 -20.05 -3.99 -5.38
CA LEU A 71 -19.14 -4.33 -6.47
C LEU A 71 -19.81 -4.10 -7.82
N TYR A 72 -19.06 -3.52 -8.75
CA TYR A 72 -19.49 -3.26 -10.12
C TYR A 72 -18.49 -3.82 -11.11
N CYS A 73 -19.00 -4.33 -12.23
CA CYS A 73 -18.21 -4.64 -13.41
C CYS A 73 -18.43 -3.57 -14.48
N PHE A 74 -17.34 -2.98 -14.97
CA PHE A 74 -17.37 -1.93 -15.99
C PHE A 74 -17.20 -2.45 -17.43
N GLU A 75 -16.99 -3.75 -17.62
CA GLU A 75 -16.85 -4.36 -18.95
C GLU A 75 -18.06 -5.19 -19.39
N CYS A 76 -18.85 -5.73 -18.45
CA CYS A 76 -19.99 -6.58 -18.81
C CYS A 76 -21.15 -5.82 -19.47
N SER A 77 -21.20 -4.50 -19.35
CA SER A 77 -22.29 -3.66 -19.86
C SER A 77 -21.79 -2.25 -20.13
N PRO A 78 -22.40 -1.49 -21.08
CA PRO A 78 -22.08 -0.07 -21.30
C PRO A 78 -22.27 0.81 -20.05
N SER A 79 -23.08 0.37 -19.10
CA SER A 79 -23.24 0.99 -17.78
C SER A 79 -22.68 0.08 -16.69
N PRO A 80 -22.21 0.61 -15.55
CA PRO A 80 -21.68 -0.19 -14.45
C PRO A 80 -22.65 -1.30 -14.04
N TYR A 81 -22.25 -2.56 -14.22
CA TYR A 81 -23.08 -3.72 -13.91
C TYR A 81 -22.85 -4.15 -12.46
N LYS A 82 -23.86 -3.93 -11.60
CA LYS A 82 -23.80 -4.33 -10.19
C LYS A 82 -23.70 -5.84 -10.04
N LEU A 83 -22.76 -6.28 -9.22
CA LEU A 83 -22.51 -7.67 -8.92
C LEU A 83 -23.17 -8.06 -7.60
N GLU A 84 -24.03 -9.07 -7.64
CA GLU A 84 -24.53 -9.72 -6.43
C GLU A 84 -23.65 -10.94 -6.14
N ASN A 85 -22.75 -10.81 -5.17
CA ASN A 85 -21.84 -11.88 -4.75
C ASN A 85 -21.61 -11.90 -3.24
N GLU A 86 -21.08 -13.01 -2.74
CA GLU A 86 -20.74 -13.19 -1.32
C GLU A 86 -19.71 -12.19 -0.80
N TRP A 87 -18.82 -11.70 -1.68
CA TRP A 87 -17.77 -10.75 -1.35
C TRP A 87 -18.33 -9.39 -0.92
N THR A 88 -19.39 -8.94 -1.59
CA THR A 88 -20.09 -7.69 -1.26
C THR A 88 -20.59 -7.72 0.20
N HIS A 89 -21.14 -8.87 0.64
CA HIS A 89 -21.56 -9.03 2.02
C HIS A 89 -20.37 -8.97 2.99
N ARG A 90 -19.27 -9.67 2.68
CA ARG A 90 -18.06 -9.70 3.52
C ARG A 90 -17.41 -8.32 3.69
N LEU A 91 -17.33 -7.52 2.62
CA LEU A 91 -16.75 -6.17 2.65
C LEU A 91 -17.54 -5.23 3.56
N ARG A 92 -18.87 -5.40 3.63
CA ARG A 92 -19.79 -4.58 4.43
C ARG A 92 -19.93 -5.01 5.89
N GLN A 93 -19.44 -6.19 6.27
CA GLN A 93 -19.55 -6.66 7.65
C GLN A 93 -18.92 -5.66 8.63
N GLU A 94 -19.60 -5.38 9.74
CA GLU A 94 -19.08 -4.56 10.82
C GLU A 94 -17.84 -5.19 11.47
N ASP A 95 -16.97 -4.35 12.05
CA ASP A 95 -15.73 -4.82 12.64
C ASP A 95 -15.99 -5.64 13.91
N SER A 96 -15.51 -6.88 13.96
CA SER A 96 -15.52 -7.73 15.15
C SER A 96 -14.15 -7.72 15.87
N VAL A 97 -14.08 -8.29 17.08
CA VAL A 97 -12.80 -8.46 17.81
C VAL A 97 -11.80 -9.32 17.02
N ASP A 98 -12.30 -10.29 16.23
CA ASP A 98 -11.50 -11.15 15.37
C ASP A 98 -10.94 -10.41 14.14
N ASP A 99 -11.40 -9.18 13.87
CA ASP A 99 -10.99 -8.41 12.68
C ASP A 99 -9.56 -7.92 12.79
N LEU A 100 -9.07 -7.68 14.01
CA LEU A 100 -7.67 -7.32 14.21
C LEU A 100 -6.75 -8.49 13.88
N ASP A 101 -7.10 -9.72 14.24
CA ASP A 101 -6.30 -10.89 13.88
C ASP A 101 -6.32 -11.16 12.37
N ARG A 102 -7.50 -11.03 11.74
CA ARG A 102 -7.63 -11.09 10.27
C ARG A 102 -6.78 -10.03 9.59
N ARG A 103 -6.80 -8.79 10.06
CA ARG A 103 -5.97 -7.70 9.55
C ARG A 103 -4.48 -8.00 9.70
N ARG A 104 -4.04 -8.51 10.85
CA ARG A 104 -2.63 -8.91 11.05
C ARG A 104 -2.20 -9.96 10.03
N LYS A 105 -3.00 -11.01 9.85
CA LYS A 105 -2.75 -12.07 8.88
C LYS A 105 -2.71 -11.50 7.46
N ALA A 106 -3.68 -10.68 7.08
CA ALA A 106 -3.74 -10.07 5.76
C ALA A 106 -2.50 -9.21 5.46
N GLU A 107 -2.12 -8.32 6.37
CA GLU A 107 -0.94 -7.46 6.22
C GLU A 107 0.39 -8.24 6.30
N GLN A 108 0.42 -9.35 7.06
CA GLN A 108 1.56 -10.27 7.04
C GLN A 108 1.75 -10.90 5.67
N HIS A 109 0.66 -11.35 5.04
CA HIS A 109 0.70 -11.95 3.70
C HIS A 109 1.08 -10.92 2.64
N LEU A 110 0.48 -9.71 2.68
CA LEU A 110 0.81 -8.62 1.77
C LEU A 110 2.32 -8.31 1.80
N TYR A 111 2.89 -8.15 2.99
CA TYR A 111 4.33 -7.90 3.11
C TYR A 111 5.18 -9.06 2.58
N ILE A 112 4.80 -10.32 2.84
CA ILE A 112 5.55 -11.47 2.31
C ILE A 112 5.49 -11.47 0.79
N GLN A 113 4.34 -11.17 0.20
CA GLN A 113 4.19 -11.05 -1.25
C GLN A 113 5.11 -9.95 -1.80
N GLU A 114 5.13 -8.78 -1.19
CA GLU A 114 5.98 -7.66 -1.60
C GLU A 114 7.48 -7.93 -1.40
N LEU A 115 7.84 -8.68 -0.35
CA LEU A 115 9.22 -9.16 -0.18
C LEU A 115 9.64 -10.13 -1.28
N ARG A 116 8.73 -11.00 -1.74
CA ARG A 116 9.00 -11.99 -2.80
C ARG A 116 8.90 -11.39 -4.20
N ARG A 117 8.16 -10.29 -4.38
CA ARG A 117 8.09 -9.60 -5.66
C ARG A 117 9.43 -8.94 -5.96
N GLU A 118 9.94 -9.24 -7.16
CA GLU A 118 11.24 -8.82 -7.65
C GLU A 118 11.16 -7.57 -8.55
N GLU A 119 10.02 -6.87 -8.56
CA GLU A 119 9.81 -5.67 -9.38
C GLU A 119 10.59 -4.46 -8.81
N MET A 120 11.92 -4.50 -8.92
CA MET A 120 12.84 -3.46 -8.45
C MET A 120 12.84 -2.20 -9.32
N GLU A 121 12.25 -2.29 -10.52
CA GLU A 121 12.04 -1.16 -11.44
C GLU A 121 11.01 -0.16 -10.92
N LEU A 122 10.14 -0.58 -9.99
CA LEU A 122 9.18 0.32 -9.39
C LEU A 122 9.87 1.36 -8.52
N LYS A 123 9.20 2.50 -8.36
CA LYS A 123 9.61 3.52 -7.39
C LYS A 123 9.57 2.93 -5.98
N HIS A 124 10.51 3.34 -5.15
CA HIS A 124 10.59 2.96 -3.75
C HIS A 124 10.41 4.18 -2.85
N TYR A 125 9.85 3.90 -1.68
CA TYR A 125 9.57 4.87 -0.64
C TYR A 125 10.33 4.53 0.63
N LEU A 126 10.57 5.55 1.44
CA LEU A 126 11.26 5.44 2.72
C LEU A 126 10.24 5.46 3.86
N VAL A 127 10.41 4.53 4.80
CA VAL A 127 9.57 4.41 6.00
C VAL A 127 10.45 4.52 7.23
N GLU A 128 10.08 5.36 8.20
CA GLU A 128 10.83 5.45 9.45
C GLU A 128 10.92 4.09 10.16
N LYS A 129 12.13 3.71 10.60
CA LYS A 129 12.43 2.40 11.18
C LYS A 129 11.57 2.07 12.39
N GLN A 130 11.28 3.07 13.22
CA GLN A 130 10.47 2.87 14.41
C GLN A 130 9.02 2.54 14.05
N TRP A 131 8.44 3.24 13.07
CA TRP A 131 7.10 2.94 12.59
C TRP A 131 7.05 1.55 11.94
N GLY A 132 8.02 1.25 11.07
CA GLY A 132 8.16 -0.08 10.44
C GLY A 132 8.28 -1.21 11.47
N ARG A 133 8.98 -0.99 12.59
CA ARG A 133 9.04 -1.94 13.72
C ARG A 133 7.69 -2.13 14.41
N THR A 134 6.96 -1.05 14.68
CA THR A 134 5.61 -1.15 15.26
C THR A 134 4.67 -1.94 14.36
N TRP A 135 4.69 -1.65 13.05
CA TRP A 135 3.92 -2.40 12.07
C TRP A 135 4.34 -3.87 11.98
N MET A 136 5.64 -4.16 12.01
CA MET A 136 6.16 -5.52 12.08
C MET A 136 5.70 -6.27 13.34
N LEU A 137 5.69 -5.62 14.51
CA LEU A 137 5.17 -6.23 15.73
C LEU A 137 3.66 -6.49 15.63
N PHE A 138 2.89 -5.51 15.14
CA PHE A 138 1.46 -5.67 14.91
C PHE A 138 1.16 -6.93 14.09
N ARG A 139 1.74 -7.04 12.90
CA ARG A 139 1.46 -8.13 11.95
C ARG A 139 2.03 -9.50 12.35
N THR A 140 3.02 -9.56 13.27
CA THR A 140 3.67 -10.83 13.67
C THR A 140 3.36 -11.31 15.09
N ARG A 141 2.84 -10.44 15.96
CA ARG A 141 2.59 -10.78 17.38
C ARG A 141 1.17 -10.48 17.79
N GLU A 142 0.49 -11.52 18.26
CA GLU A 142 -0.83 -11.40 18.86
C GLU A 142 -0.84 -10.40 20.02
N GLY A 143 -1.94 -9.66 20.17
CA GLY A 143 -2.11 -8.63 21.20
C GLY A 143 -1.35 -7.32 20.93
N SER A 144 -0.46 -7.25 19.93
CA SER A 144 0.22 -6.00 19.60
C SER A 144 -0.76 -4.94 19.08
N PRO A 145 -0.60 -3.67 19.49
CA PRO A 145 -1.53 -2.60 19.11
C PRO A 145 -1.42 -2.29 17.61
N LEU A 146 -2.52 -1.80 17.04
CA LEU A 146 -2.54 -1.28 15.68
C LEU A 146 -1.62 -0.05 15.57
N PRO A 147 -0.77 0.06 14.53
CA PRO A 147 0.05 1.23 14.32
C PRO A 147 -0.80 2.50 14.13
N THR A 148 -0.26 3.63 14.57
CA THR A 148 -0.82 4.95 14.26
C THR A 148 -0.37 5.40 12.86
N ARG A 149 -0.71 6.65 12.47
CA ARG A 149 -0.27 7.24 11.20
C ARG A 149 1.24 7.10 10.99
N ILE A 150 1.65 6.93 9.74
CA ILE A 150 3.06 6.84 9.36
C ILE A 150 3.74 8.16 9.70
N THR A 151 4.79 8.12 10.52
CA THR A 151 5.61 9.30 10.83
C THR A 151 6.97 9.12 10.18
N ASN A 152 7.42 10.13 9.43
CA ASN A 152 8.75 10.17 8.82
C ASN A 152 9.65 11.27 9.41
N ASN A 153 9.34 11.72 10.62
CA ASN A 153 9.99 12.88 11.25
C ASN A 153 11.49 12.63 11.49
N LYS A 154 11.89 11.39 11.80
CA LYS A 154 13.32 11.06 11.98
C LYS A 154 14.10 10.89 10.68
N LEU A 155 13.41 10.92 9.54
CA LEU A 155 14.03 10.96 8.22
C LEU A 155 14.28 12.41 7.76
N ALA A 156 13.62 13.38 8.39
CA ALA A 156 13.60 14.76 7.96
C ALA A 156 14.59 15.64 8.73
N ARG A 157 15.11 16.66 8.05
CA ARG A 157 15.70 17.84 8.66
C ARG A 157 14.61 18.72 9.28
N SER A 158 15.01 19.72 10.06
CA SER A 158 14.10 20.70 10.67
C SER A 158 13.27 21.51 9.65
N ASN A 159 13.74 21.63 8.41
CA ASN A 159 13.05 22.32 7.32
C ASN A 159 12.12 21.38 6.51
N GLY A 160 11.97 20.11 6.90
CA GLY A 160 11.11 19.13 6.24
C GLY A 160 11.71 18.46 5.00
N THR A 161 12.93 18.81 4.58
CA THR A 161 13.64 18.04 3.54
C THR A 161 14.18 16.74 4.12
N LEU A 162 14.41 15.74 3.28
CA LEU A 162 15.08 14.51 3.70
C LEU A 162 16.48 14.84 4.27
N ASP A 163 16.90 14.17 5.33
CA ASP A 163 18.26 14.29 5.84
C ASP A 163 19.21 13.35 5.07
N PRO A 164 20.21 13.85 4.31
CA PRO A 164 21.15 13.01 3.58
C PRO A 164 22.04 12.17 4.50
N ASN A 165 22.06 12.46 5.81
CA ASN A 165 22.86 11.73 6.79
C ASN A 165 22.19 10.46 7.32
N ILE A 166 20.91 10.21 6.99
CA ILE A 166 20.24 8.98 7.38
C ILE A 166 20.95 7.74 6.82
N ARG A 167 20.73 6.61 7.49
CA ARG A 167 21.23 5.30 7.06
C ARG A 167 20.04 4.45 6.65
N LEU A 168 20.15 3.82 5.49
CA LEU A 168 19.15 2.92 4.91
C LEU A 168 19.75 1.52 4.75
N PRO A 169 18.92 0.46 4.69
CA PRO A 169 19.41 -0.87 4.37
C PRO A 169 19.99 -0.91 2.94
N MET A 170 21.04 -1.72 2.75
CA MET A 170 21.64 -2.00 1.45
C MET A 170 21.28 -3.39 0.90
N ASP A 171 20.66 -4.22 1.73
CA ASP A 171 20.32 -5.61 1.41
C ASP A 171 18.87 -5.83 1.82
N LYS A 172 18.05 -6.28 0.86
CA LYS A 172 16.61 -6.52 1.03
C LYS A 172 16.30 -7.60 2.07
N TYR A 173 17.14 -8.62 2.16
CA TYR A 173 16.90 -9.81 2.98
C TYR A 173 17.67 -9.78 4.30
N ARG A 174 18.67 -8.91 4.44
CA ARG A 174 19.47 -8.81 5.66
C ARG A 174 18.89 -7.77 6.65
N PRO A 175 18.61 -8.18 7.90
CA PRO A 175 18.25 -7.24 8.95
C PRO A 175 19.33 -6.18 9.15
N SER A 176 18.93 -4.92 9.12
CA SER A 176 19.82 -3.77 9.34
C SER A 176 19.32 -2.97 10.56
N PRO A 177 19.81 -3.26 11.79
CA PRO A 177 19.31 -2.63 13.01
C PRO A 177 19.78 -1.18 13.19
N GLU A 178 20.89 -0.81 12.53
CA GLU A 178 21.56 0.50 12.61
C GLU A 178 20.95 1.56 11.66
N THR A 179 19.82 1.27 11.01
CA THR A 179 19.20 2.15 10.01
C THR A 179 18.17 3.09 10.63
N HIS A 180 17.98 4.24 10.00
CA HIS A 180 16.98 5.23 10.39
C HIS A 180 15.63 4.96 9.72
N GLY A 181 15.66 4.29 8.55
CA GLY A 181 14.47 3.90 7.81
C GLY A 181 14.63 2.53 7.15
N ASP A 182 13.52 2.08 6.57
CA ASP A 182 13.41 0.93 5.68
C ASP A 182 12.99 1.43 4.28
N ILE A 183 13.30 0.63 3.26
CA ILE A 183 12.93 0.89 1.86
C ILE A 183 11.77 -0.07 1.51
N VAL A 184 10.69 0.46 0.94
CA VAL A 184 9.51 -0.32 0.54
C VAL A 184 9.13 -0.03 -0.91
N SER A 185 8.52 -1.00 -1.59
CA SER A 185 7.98 -0.81 -2.95
C SER A 185 6.84 0.21 -2.96
N GLU A 186 6.60 0.84 -4.11
CA GLU A 186 5.45 1.71 -4.34
C GLU A 186 4.11 1.01 -4.08
N LYS A 187 3.99 -0.28 -4.43
CA LYS A 187 2.78 -1.08 -4.15
C LYS A 187 2.51 -1.17 -2.65
N LEU A 188 3.52 -1.55 -1.87
CA LEU A 188 3.39 -1.61 -0.41
C LEU A 188 3.14 -0.22 0.17
N TRP A 189 3.86 0.80 -0.29
CA TRP A 189 3.67 2.16 0.18
C TRP A 189 2.23 2.66 -0.04
N THR A 190 1.67 2.42 -1.22
CA THR A 190 0.30 2.80 -1.57
C THR A 190 -0.71 2.18 -0.61
N TYR A 191 -0.55 0.89 -0.29
CA TYR A 191 -1.38 0.24 0.73
C TYR A 191 -1.22 0.93 2.10
N LEU A 192 0.02 1.13 2.57
CA LEU A 192 0.26 1.65 3.91
C LEU A 192 -0.31 3.06 4.09
N VAL A 193 -0.17 3.94 3.09
CA VAL A 193 -0.75 5.29 3.12
C VAL A 193 -2.28 5.24 3.16
N LYS A 194 -2.90 4.38 2.35
CA LYS A 194 -4.36 4.23 2.36
C LYS A 194 -4.88 3.51 3.60
N ALA A 195 -4.09 2.69 4.28
CA ALA A 195 -4.54 1.95 5.47
C ALA A 195 -4.26 2.67 6.80
N TYR A 196 -3.24 3.54 6.83
CA TYR A 196 -2.77 4.18 8.06
C TYR A 196 -2.67 5.71 7.95
N GLY A 197 -2.61 6.26 6.74
CA GLY A 197 -2.32 7.68 6.51
C GLY A 197 -0.88 8.05 6.82
N VAL A 198 -0.47 9.25 6.37
CA VAL A 198 0.84 9.81 6.68
C VAL A 198 0.68 11.08 7.51
N GLN A 199 1.52 11.20 8.53
CA GLN A 199 1.73 12.44 9.25
C GLN A 199 3.02 13.09 8.74
N GLY A 200 2.88 14.23 8.05
CA GLY A 200 4.00 14.95 7.44
C GLY A 200 4.22 14.52 5.99
N LYS A 201 5.48 14.50 5.56
CA LYS A 201 5.88 14.27 4.16
C LYS A 201 6.25 12.81 3.91
N ALA A 202 5.83 12.29 2.76
CA ALA A 202 6.33 11.03 2.19
C ALA A 202 7.69 11.29 1.50
N TYR A 203 8.64 10.38 1.67
CA TYR A 203 9.93 10.46 0.98
C TYR A 203 10.09 9.30 0.00
N SER A 204 10.47 9.61 -1.23
CA SER A 204 10.67 8.63 -2.30
C SER A 204 12.05 8.80 -2.96
N GLU A 205 12.30 7.99 -3.98
CA GLU A 205 13.45 8.16 -4.87
C GLU A 205 13.52 9.56 -5.52
N ASP A 206 12.38 10.23 -5.74
CA ASP A 206 12.38 11.58 -6.33
C ASP A 206 12.98 12.63 -5.39
N ASP A 207 13.00 12.36 -4.07
CA ASP A 207 13.54 13.27 -3.06
C ASP A 207 15.07 13.16 -2.91
N ILE A 208 15.71 12.20 -3.58
CA ILE A 208 17.16 11.94 -3.48
C ILE A 208 17.92 12.30 -4.76
N GLU A 209 17.41 13.18 -5.61
CA GLU A 209 18.05 13.58 -6.87
C GLU A 209 19.24 14.54 -6.68
N ALA A 210 19.21 15.42 -5.67
CA ALA A 210 20.26 16.43 -5.48
C ALA A 210 21.63 15.81 -5.13
N PRO A 211 22.77 16.48 -5.44
CA PRO A 211 24.11 15.92 -5.21
C PRO A 211 24.38 15.48 -3.77
N GLU A 212 23.80 16.18 -2.78
CA GLU A 212 23.96 15.84 -1.36
C GLU A 212 23.43 14.45 -0.98
N TYR A 213 22.51 13.88 -1.77
CA TYR A 213 21.90 12.57 -1.54
C TYR A 213 22.62 11.42 -2.24
N ALA A 214 23.82 11.63 -2.81
CA ALA A 214 24.56 10.61 -3.55
C ALA A 214 24.70 9.28 -2.77
N ARG A 215 24.94 9.36 -1.46
CA ARG A 215 25.03 8.17 -0.61
C ARG A 215 23.70 7.43 -0.46
N LEU A 216 22.58 8.15 -0.39
CA LEU A 216 21.27 7.52 -0.28
C LEU A 216 20.88 6.83 -1.59
N ARG A 217 21.21 7.42 -2.75
CA ARG A 217 21.04 6.76 -4.05
C ARG A 217 21.78 5.44 -4.11
N VAL A 218 23.03 5.39 -3.63
CA VAL A 218 23.79 4.14 -3.52
C VAL A 218 23.10 3.12 -2.63
N TYR A 219 22.54 3.52 -1.47
CA TYR A 219 21.79 2.58 -0.63
C TYR A 219 20.57 1.99 -1.34
N VAL A 220 19.80 2.82 -2.05
CA VAL A 220 18.62 2.36 -2.80
C VAL A 220 19.03 1.45 -3.97
N ASP A 221 20.08 1.82 -4.71
CA ASP A 221 20.61 1.02 -5.81
C ASP A 221 21.11 -0.36 -5.34
N ASP A 222 21.89 -0.40 -4.26
CA ASP A 222 22.40 -1.64 -3.68
C ASP A 222 21.25 -2.50 -3.15
N PHE A 223 20.27 -1.88 -2.47
CA PHE A 223 19.07 -2.56 -2.01
C PHE A 223 18.32 -3.23 -3.16
N LYS A 224 18.09 -2.50 -4.25
CA LYS A 224 17.43 -3.01 -5.47
C LYS A 224 18.21 -4.17 -6.10
N LYS A 225 19.54 -4.05 -6.20
CA LYS A 225 20.41 -5.08 -6.81
C LYS A 225 20.62 -6.30 -5.92
N SER A 226 20.41 -6.17 -4.60
CA SER A 226 20.67 -7.24 -3.63
C SER A 226 19.85 -8.51 -3.90
N ILE A 227 18.72 -8.43 -4.61
CA ILE A 227 17.94 -9.61 -5.00
C ILE A 227 18.77 -10.62 -5.81
N HIS A 228 19.70 -10.15 -6.64
CA HIS A 228 20.54 -11.01 -7.47
C HIS A 228 21.61 -11.76 -6.66
N LEU A 229 21.84 -11.37 -5.40
CA LEU A 229 22.77 -12.06 -4.50
C LEU A 229 22.12 -13.27 -3.83
N TYR A 230 20.80 -13.42 -3.92
CA TYR A 230 20.03 -14.51 -3.30
C TYR A 230 19.05 -15.12 -4.32
N PRO A 231 19.55 -15.87 -5.30
CA PRO A 231 18.73 -16.55 -6.32
C PRO A 231 17.88 -17.70 -5.77
#